data_AF-A0A1F7CKH1-F1
#
_entry.id   AF-A0A1F7CKH1-F1
#
_cell.length_a   1.000
_cell.length_b   1.000
_cell.length_c   1.000
_cell.angle_alpha   90.00
_cell.angle_beta   90.00
_cell.angle_gamma   90.00
#
_symmetry.space_group_name_H-M   'P 1'
#
loop_
_entity.id
_entity.type
_entity.pdbx_description
1 polymer ?
#
loop_
_entity_poly.entity_id
_entity_poly.type
_entity_poly.pdbx_seq_one_letter_code
_entity_poly.pdbx_strand_id
1 'polypeptide(L)'
;MFSLLPTLDAFLGVLSDDPAARVFQLSVLCLGIFSVYLLFYTTRDVLIRSSSISLQLFSIFLVALLPVAGFFLYLLFRPSRTIAEREMTEMLRTLARGLRSAAAIRGVAKAVRSVESRREKEASIPSRA
;
A
#
# COMPACT_ATOMS: atom_id res chain seq x y z
N MET A 1 52.48 9.33 -9.62
CA MET A 1 52.00 10.51 -8.87
C MET A 1 50.70 10.94 -9.55
N PHE A 2 49.54 10.51 -9.03
CA PHE A 2 48.24 10.73 -9.65
C PHE A 2 47.88 12.22 -9.53
N SER A 3 47.94 12.97 -10.62
CA SER A 3 47.55 14.38 -10.67
C SER A 3 46.01 14.46 -10.64
N LEU A 4 45.45 14.58 -9.43
CA LEU A 4 44.03 14.90 -9.19
C LEU A 4 43.69 16.38 -9.47
N LEU A 5 44.71 17.22 -9.69
CA LEU A 5 44.60 18.65 -9.97
C LEU A 5 43.72 18.98 -11.20
N PRO A 6 43.94 18.42 -12.40
CA PRO A 6 43.14 18.77 -13.58
C PRO A 6 41.68 18.32 -13.47
N THR A 7 41.39 17.23 -12.76
CA THR A 7 40.02 16.76 -12.52
C THR A 7 39.29 17.65 -11.50
N LEU A 8 39.99 18.13 -10.48
CA LEU A 8 39.42 19.10 -9.54
C LEU A 8 39.19 20.46 -10.20
N ASP A 9 40.11 20.94 -11.03
CA ASP A 9 39.93 22.19 -11.79
C ASP A 9 38.78 22.08 -12.79
N ALA A 10 38.63 20.94 -13.47
CA ALA A 10 37.48 20.69 -14.34
C ALA A 10 36.15 20.66 -13.54
N PHE A 11 36.15 20.08 -12.33
CA PHE A 11 34.97 20.01 -11.47
C PHE A 11 34.62 21.38 -10.86
N LEU A 12 35.62 22.16 -10.47
CA LEU A 12 35.46 23.52 -9.95
C LEU A 12 35.11 24.51 -11.06
N GLY A 13 35.57 24.29 -12.29
CA GLY A 13 35.23 25.09 -13.47
C GLY A 13 33.78 24.91 -13.96
N VAL A 14 33.05 23.89 -13.48
CA VAL A 14 31.59 23.80 -13.65
C VAL A 14 30.87 24.92 -12.88
N LEU A 15 31.48 25.39 -11.79
CA LEU A 15 30.94 26.44 -10.95
C LEU A 15 31.26 27.81 -11.56
N SER A 16 30.23 28.60 -11.88
CA SER A 16 30.42 29.91 -12.48
C SER A 16 31.18 30.87 -11.55
N ASP A 17 32.03 31.72 -12.14
CA ASP A 17 32.72 32.81 -11.45
C ASP A 17 31.77 33.93 -11.03
N ASP A 18 30.68 34.12 -11.79
CA ASP A 18 29.64 35.09 -11.45
C ASP A 18 28.81 34.58 -10.25
N PRO A 19 28.71 35.36 -9.14
CA PRO A 19 27.92 34.97 -7.98
C PRO A 19 26.44 34.69 -8.31
N ALA A 20 25.85 35.41 -9.26
CA ALA A 20 24.44 35.20 -9.62
C ALA A 20 24.25 33.85 -10.35
N ALA A 21 25.10 33.58 -11.34
CA ALA A 21 25.10 32.32 -12.08
C ALA A 21 25.41 31.11 -11.16
N ARG A 22 26.31 31.28 -10.19
CA ARG A 22 26.62 30.25 -9.19
C ARG A 22 25.41 29.88 -8.34
N VAL A 23 24.68 30.88 -7.83
CA VAL A 23 23.45 30.63 -7.04
C VAL A 23 22.40 29.93 -7.90
N PHE A 24 22.24 30.32 -9.15
CA PHE A 24 21.32 29.66 -10.08
C PHE A 24 21.72 28.20 -10.35
N GLN A 25 22.99 27.92 -10.63
CA GLN A 25 23.51 26.56 -10.83
C GLN A 25 23.26 25.67 -9.60
N LEU A 26 23.54 26.18 -8.40
CA LEU A 26 23.32 25.45 -7.14
C LEU A 26 21.84 25.19 -6.91
N SER A 27 20.98 26.16 -7.24
CA SER A 27 19.53 26.03 -7.13
C SER A 27 18.99 24.96 -8.07
N VAL A 28 19.43 24.95 -9.33
CA VAL A 28 19.07 23.94 -10.32
C VAL A 28 19.57 22.56 -9.90
N LEU A 29 20.80 22.46 -9.38
CA LEU A 29 21.35 21.22 -8.86
C LEU A 29 20.52 20.68 -7.67
N CYS A 30 20.21 21.53 -6.70
CA CYS A 30 19.34 21.18 -5.58
C CYS A 30 17.94 20.75 -6.06
N LEU A 31 17.36 21.47 -7.02
CA LEU A 31 16.06 21.12 -7.60
C LEU A 31 16.10 19.77 -8.31
N GLY A 32 17.18 19.47 -9.03
CA GLY A 32 17.40 18.18 -9.69
C GLY A 32 17.50 17.04 -8.70
N ILE A 33 18.34 17.18 -7.67
CA ILE A 33 18.49 16.18 -6.59
C ILE A 33 17.14 15.97 -5.88
N PHE A 34 16.44 17.05 -5.56
CA PHE A 34 15.13 16.99 -4.91
C PHE A 34 14.08 16.29 -5.79
N SER A 35 14.10 16.55 -7.10
CA SER A 35 13.22 15.88 -8.07
C SER A 35 13.47 14.38 -8.14
N VAL A 36 14.74 13.95 -8.16
CA VAL A 36 15.11 12.53 -8.13
C VAL A 36 14.66 11.87 -6.82
N TYR A 37 14.88 12.54 -5.69
CA TYR A 37 14.41 12.07 -4.38
C TYR A 37 12.89 11.88 -4.37
N LEU A 38 12.13 12.86 -4.84
CA LEU A 38 10.67 12.80 -4.96
C LEU A 38 10.20 11.67 -5.85
N LEU A 39 10.87 11.45 -6.99
CA LEU A 39 10.54 10.37 -7.91
C LEU A 39 10.73 9.00 -7.24
N PHE A 40 11.86 8.82 -6.56
CA PHE A 40 12.15 7.56 -5.86
C PHE A 40 11.20 7.33 -4.68
N TYR A 41 10.91 8.39 -3.93
CA TYR A 41 9.92 8.37 -2.85
C TYR A 41 8.54 7.98 -3.36
N THR A 42 8.07 8.62 -4.44
CA THR A 42 6.76 8.34 -5.05
C THR A 42 6.69 6.92 -5.60
N THR A 43 7.76 6.47 -6.27
CA THR A 43 7.88 5.11 -6.78
C THR A 43 7.75 4.10 -5.65
N ARG A 44 8.48 4.27 -4.54
CA ARG A 44 8.37 3.38 -3.37
C ARG A 44 6.98 3.42 -2.75
N ASP A 45 6.40 4.60 -2.57
CA ASP A 45 5.11 4.76 -1.90
C ASP A 45 3.97 4.14 -2.72
N VAL A 46 3.95 4.33 -4.04
CA VAL A 46 2.92 3.76 -4.91
C VAL A 46 3.04 2.24 -5.02
N LEU A 47 4.25 1.69 -5.00
CA LEU A 47 4.49 0.24 -5.05
C LEU A 47 3.92 -0.48 -3.83
N ILE A 48 4.01 0.14 -2.65
CA ILE A 48 3.52 -0.43 -1.38
C ILE A 48 2.00 -0.28 -1.24
N ARG A 49 1.41 0.74 -1.87
CA ARG A 49 0.00 1.12 -1.67
C ARG A 49 -0.93 0.63 -2.77
N SER A 50 -0.45 0.41 -3.98
CA SER A 50 -1.28 0.12 -5.16
C SER A 50 -0.82 -1.16 -5.85
N SER A 51 -1.74 -2.11 -6.08
CA SER A 51 -1.44 -3.35 -6.84
C SER A 51 -1.60 -3.16 -8.34
N SER A 52 -2.23 -2.07 -8.79
CA SER A 52 -2.48 -1.81 -10.20
C SER A 52 -1.28 -1.09 -10.82
N ILE A 53 -0.60 -1.77 -11.73
CA ILE A 53 0.57 -1.28 -12.48
C ILE A 53 0.26 0.03 -13.24
N SER A 54 -0.96 0.17 -13.78
CA SER A 54 -1.37 1.38 -14.49
C SER A 54 -1.34 2.65 -13.63
N LEU A 55 -1.80 2.56 -12.37
CA LEU A 55 -1.73 3.70 -11.43
C LEU A 55 -0.31 3.99 -10.98
N GLN A 56 0.54 2.96 -10.86
CA GLN A 56 1.96 3.13 -10.54
C GLN A 56 2.66 3.91 -11.67
N LEU A 57 2.51 3.46 -12.93
CA LEU A 57 3.11 4.10 -14.09
C LEU A 57 2.60 5.53 -14.28
N PHE A 58 1.29 5.76 -14.15
CA PHE A 58 0.72 7.10 -14.24
C PHE A 58 1.31 8.05 -13.19
N SER A 59 1.42 7.59 -11.93
CA SER A 59 1.96 8.42 -10.84
C SER A 59 3.44 8.73 -11.04
N ILE A 60 4.24 7.75 -11.47
CA ILE A 60 5.66 7.95 -11.77
C ILE A 60 5.83 8.93 -12.93
N PHE A 61 5.03 8.78 -13.99
CA PHE A 61 5.08 9.67 -15.15
C PHE A 61 4.65 11.10 -14.79
N LEU A 62 3.62 11.25 -13.94
CA LEU A 62 3.13 12.54 -13.48
C LEU A 62 4.19 13.30 -12.66
N VAL A 63 4.87 12.61 -11.73
CA VAL A 63 5.97 13.19 -10.94
C VAL A 63 7.23 13.41 -11.80
N ALA A 64 7.51 12.55 -12.78
CA ALA A 64 8.62 12.76 -13.69
C ALA A 64 8.45 14.01 -14.57
N LEU A 65 7.22 14.31 -15.00
CA LEU A 65 6.92 15.49 -15.81
C LEU A 65 6.89 16.78 -14.97
N LEU A 66 6.23 16.71 -13.80
CA LEU A 66 6.09 17.84 -12.87
C LEU A 66 6.45 17.35 -11.45
N PRO A 67 7.72 17.46 -11.01
CA PRO A 67 8.16 16.89 -9.73
C PRO A 67 7.39 17.45 -8.53
N VAL A 68 7.22 18.77 -8.48
CA VAL A 68 6.56 19.44 -7.36
C VAL A 68 5.03 19.33 -7.50
N ALA A 69 4.46 19.79 -8.61
CA ALA A 69 3.01 19.80 -8.80
C ALA A 69 2.42 18.38 -8.96
N GLY A 70 3.13 17.50 -9.65
CA GLY A 70 2.77 16.09 -9.80
C GLY A 70 2.80 15.35 -8.47
N PHE A 71 3.68 15.72 -7.53
CA PHE A 71 3.67 15.16 -6.18
C PHE A 71 2.42 15.60 -5.39
N PHE A 72 2.02 16.86 -5.47
CA PHE A 72 0.76 17.31 -4.83
C PHE A 72 -0.48 16.65 -5.43
N LEU A 73 -0.54 16.53 -6.76
CA LEU A 73 -1.60 15.79 -7.44
C LEU A 73 -1.59 14.31 -7.05
N TYR A 74 -0.41 13.69 -6.95
CA TYR A 74 -0.26 12.33 -6.49
C TYR A 74 -0.84 12.13 -5.09
N LEU A 75 -0.57 13.04 -4.15
CA LEU A 75 -1.13 12.98 -2.80
C LEU A 75 -2.66 12.99 -2.78
N LEU A 76 -3.30 13.67 -3.75
CA LEU A 76 -4.76 13.74 -3.84
C LEU A 76 -5.38 12.41 -4.30
N PHE A 77 -4.73 11.71 -5.23
CA PHE A 77 -5.19 10.42 -5.73
C PHE A 77 -4.74 9.23 -4.86
N ARG A 78 -3.86 9.47 -3.89
CA ARG A 78 -3.24 8.44 -3.06
C ARG A 78 -4.30 7.65 -2.28
N PRO A 79 -4.44 6.33 -2.49
CA PRO A 79 -5.34 5.52 -1.69
C PRO A 79 -4.88 5.48 -0.22
N SER A 80 -5.83 5.67 0.70
CA SER A 80 -5.56 5.78 2.15
C SER A 80 -5.14 4.46 2.80
N ARG A 81 -5.47 3.31 2.19
CA ARG A 81 -5.17 1.98 2.72
C ARG A 81 -4.18 1.22 1.86
N THR A 82 -3.22 0.58 2.51
CA THR A 82 -2.23 -0.28 1.85
C THR A 82 -2.87 -1.58 1.37
N ILE A 83 -2.23 -2.25 0.40
CA ILE A 83 -2.68 -3.56 -0.10
C ILE A 83 -2.70 -4.58 1.06
N ALA A 84 -1.64 -4.57 1.87
CA ALA A 84 -1.48 -5.46 3.01
C ALA A 84 -2.63 -5.31 4.03
N GLU A 85 -3.06 -4.09 4.33
CA GLU A 85 -4.22 -3.86 5.19
C GLU A 85 -5.52 -4.43 4.61
N ARG A 86 -5.73 -4.26 3.29
CA ARG A 86 -6.93 -4.77 2.61
C ARG A 86 -6.95 -6.30 2.66
N GLU A 87 -5.83 -6.93 2.35
CA GLU A 87 -5.68 -8.38 2.34
C GLU A 87 -5.85 -8.97 3.74
N MET A 88 -5.18 -8.40 4.75
CA MET A 88 -5.30 -8.83 6.14
C MET A 88 -6.75 -8.69 6.65
N THR A 89 -7.43 -7.61 6.29
CA THR A 89 -8.85 -7.42 6.62
C THR A 89 -9.72 -8.50 5.99
N GLU A 90 -9.44 -8.87 4.74
CA GLU A 90 -10.19 -9.90 4.03
C GLU A 90 -9.96 -11.29 4.64
N MET A 91 -8.73 -11.62 5.02
CA MET A 91 -8.41 -12.86 5.76
C MET A 91 -9.10 -12.91 7.12
N LEU A 92 -9.13 -11.80 7.87
CA LEU A 92 -9.88 -11.75 9.13
C LEU A 92 -11.36 -12.00 8.91
N ARG A 93 -11.95 -11.43 7.85
CA ARG A 93 -13.36 -11.63 7.51
C ARG A 93 -13.67 -13.06 7.10
N THR A 94 -12.79 -13.72 6.33
CA THR A 94 -12.99 -15.13 5.97
C THR A 94 -12.90 -16.02 7.20
N LEU A 95 -11.93 -15.79 8.10
CA LEU A 95 -11.78 -16.53 9.35
C LEU A 95 -13.00 -16.34 10.27
N ALA A 96 -13.45 -15.09 10.44
CA ALA A 96 -14.65 -14.78 11.23
C ALA A 96 -15.92 -15.44 10.67
N ARG A 97 -16.07 -15.46 9.33
CA ARG A 97 -17.18 -16.17 8.66
C ARG A 97 -17.10 -17.68 8.90
N GLY A 98 -15.91 -18.28 8.80
CA GLY A 98 -15.69 -19.71 9.05
C GLY A 98 -15.99 -20.13 10.50
N LEU A 99 -15.59 -19.31 11.48
CA LEU A 99 -15.92 -19.56 12.89
C LEU A 99 -17.43 -19.47 13.16
N ARG A 100 -18.11 -18.48 12.56
CA ARG A 100 -19.56 -18.34 12.66
C ARG A 100 -20.31 -19.51 12.03
N SER A 101 -19.90 -19.97 10.84
CA SER A 101 -20.54 -21.13 10.19
C SER A 101 -20.32 -22.42 10.99
N ALA A 102 -19.11 -22.64 11.52
CA ALA A 102 -18.83 -23.78 12.40
C ALA A 102 -19.62 -23.76 13.71
N ALA A 103 -19.84 -22.58 14.30
CA ALA A 103 -20.71 -22.42 15.47
C ALA A 103 -22.19 -22.69 15.13
N ALA A 104 -22.67 -22.20 13.98
CA ALA A 104 -24.03 -22.43 13.51
C ALA A 104 -24.32 -23.93 13.29
N ILE A 105 -23.41 -24.65 12.64
CA ILE A 105 -23.53 -26.11 12.42
C ILE A 105 -23.62 -26.86 13.75
N ARG A 106 -22.78 -26.49 14.74
CA ARG A 106 -22.83 -27.10 16.08
C ARG A 106 -24.16 -26.82 16.80
N GLY A 107 -24.71 -25.62 16.65
CA GLY A 107 -26.03 -25.26 17.18
C GLY A 107 -27.15 -26.11 16.57
N VAL A 108 -27.14 -26.27 15.25
CA VAL A 108 -28.11 -27.10 14.52
C VAL A 108 -28.00 -28.58 14.93
N ALA A 109 -26.80 -29.13 15.00
CA ALA A 109 -26.58 -30.52 15.42
C ALA A 109 -27.10 -30.79 16.85
N LYS A 110 -26.93 -29.82 17.76
CA LYS A 110 -27.48 -29.90 19.13
C LYS A 110 -29.01 -29.83 19.13
N ALA A 111 -29.59 -28.95 18.32
CA ALA A 111 -31.04 -28.80 18.20
C ALA A 111 -31.70 -30.08 17.66
N VAL A 112 -31.15 -30.65 16.58
CA VAL A 112 -31.63 -31.93 15.99
C VAL A 112 -31.62 -33.04 17.03
N ARG A 113 -30.50 -33.19 17.77
CA ARG A 113 -30.40 -34.22 18.81
C ARG A 113 -31.41 -34.04 19.95
N SER A 114 -31.76 -32.79 20.26
CA SER A 114 -32.81 -32.49 21.25
C SER A 114 -34.21 -32.87 20.75
N VAL A 115 -34.49 -32.67 19.45
CA VAL A 115 -35.75 -33.02 18.80
C VAL A 115 -35.92 -34.54 18.74
N GLU A 116 -34.85 -35.26 18.41
CA GLU A 116 -34.83 -36.72 18.37
C GLU A 116 -35.10 -37.31 19.76
N SER A 117 -34.46 -36.77 20.80
CA SER A 117 -34.73 -37.17 22.19
C SER A 117 -36.18 -36.88 22.63
N ARG A 118 -36.83 -35.87 22.05
CA ARG A 118 -38.25 -35.56 22.32
C ARG A 118 -39.19 -36.50 21.59
N ARG A 119 -38.89 -36.83 20.33
CA ARG A 119 -39.63 -37.83 19.55
C ARG A 119 -39.57 -39.22 20.18
N GLU A 120 -38.41 -39.64 20.68
CA GLU A 120 -38.29 -40.93 21.39
C GLU A 120 -39.13 -40.95 22.67
N LYS A 121 -39.16 -39.84 23.40
CA LYS A 121 -40.02 -39.70 24.60
C LYS A 121 -41.50 -39.67 24.25
N GLU A 122 -41.90 -39.03 23.16
CA GLU A 122 -43.30 -39.01 22.69
C GLU A 122 -43.75 -40.39 22.16
N ALA A 123 -42.86 -41.13 21.49
CA ALA A 123 -43.12 -42.49 21.02
C ALA A 123 -43.19 -43.52 22.16
N SER A 124 -42.56 -43.24 23.32
CA SER A 124 -42.60 -44.11 24.50
C SER A 124 -43.77 -43.80 25.45
N ILE A 125 -44.62 -42.82 25.17
CA ILE A 125 -45.86 -42.59 25.93
C ILE A 125 -46.92 -43.51 25.33
N PRO A 126 -47.28 -44.64 25.98
CA PRO A 126 -48.34 -45.49 25.47
C PRO A 126 -49.63 -44.68 25.45
N SER A 127 -50.31 -44.72 24.29
CA SER A 127 -51.68 -44.26 24.12
C SER A 127 -52.52 -44.87 25.23
N ARG A 128 -52.80 -44.09 26.28
CA ARG A 128 -53.81 -44.48 27.27
C ARG A 128 -55.12 -44.61 26.50
N ALA A 129 -55.68 -45.81 26.61
CA ALA A 129 -56.97 -46.24 26.08
C ALA A 129 -58.09 -45.25 26.39
#